data_AF-A0A848GRG8-F1
#
_entry.id   AF-A0A848GRG8-F1
#
_cell.length_a   1.000
_cell.length_b   1.000
_cell.length_c   1.000
_cell.angle_alpha   90.00
_cell.angle_beta   90.00
_cell.angle_gamma   90.00
#
_symmetry.space_group_name_H-M   'P 1'
#
loop_
_entity.id
_entity.type
_entity.pdbx_description
1 polymer ?
#
loop_
_entity_poly.entity_id
_entity_poly.type
_entity_poly.pdbx_seq_one_letter_code
_entity_poly.pdbx_strand_id
1 'polypeptide(L)'
;MLTLDDRAWQFLGGPYGIDENLPEAIAELKSAYSKELLDEIIWERIYHQDTLYENTFAAIPHLLELVANGADPEMQADILCSLAVLIAEDANEPLQNTIPAEYRDNTQLTPEQVRGIYNDYLQALQQLPALCAALLPEARDHMEESDRNYFFAAMAVAHGQRAFARVFIRYYGGEEYMAHCESCGTDTFVWPKGDQLVFFREDPVFHKEQEGTLITPHPDQTPAWDGVTITDANSYAWGYHFGSQLDMRTLKTHWPYLFGTARCPDCGEQLDVFKSILAGI
;
A
#
# COMPACT_ATOMS: atom_id res chain seq x y z
N MET A 1 9.05 21.13 2.80
CA MET A 1 7.80 20.91 2.05
C MET A 1 7.45 22.16 1.30
N LEU A 2 6.97 22.04 0.06
CA LEU A 2 6.48 23.16 -0.75
C LEU A 2 5.36 23.88 0.00
N THR A 3 5.50 25.19 0.24
CA THR A 3 4.48 25.94 0.99
C THR A 3 3.20 26.09 0.17
N LEU A 4 2.05 26.20 0.82
CA LEU A 4 0.75 26.27 0.12
C LEU A 4 0.55 27.57 -0.67
N ASP A 5 1.35 28.60 -0.40
CA ASP A 5 1.36 29.88 -1.12
C ASP A 5 2.42 29.94 -2.24
N ASP A 6 3.20 28.88 -2.44
CA ASP A 6 4.23 28.84 -3.48
C ASP A 6 3.58 28.78 -4.88
N ARG A 7 4.13 29.56 -5.83
CA ARG A 7 3.63 29.60 -7.20
C ARG A 7 3.86 28.30 -7.97
N ALA A 8 4.75 27.44 -7.51
CA ALA A 8 5.02 26.15 -8.16
C ALA A 8 3.78 25.28 -8.29
N TRP A 9 2.79 25.41 -7.38
CA TRP A 9 1.51 24.70 -7.47
C TRP A 9 0.76 24.95 -8.79
N GLN A 10 0.93 26.12 -9.41
CA GLN A 10 0.34 26.45 -10.72
C GLN A 10 0.95 25.64 -11.89
N PHE A 11 1.95 24.81 -11.61
CA PHE A 11 2.66 24.01 -12.58
C PHE A 11 2.69 22.52 -12.23
N LEU A 12 1.92 22.10 -11.21
CA LEU A 12 1.81 20.69 -10.82
C LEU A 12 0.52 20.11 -11.39
N GLY A 13 0.64 19.21 -12.37
CA GLY A 13 -0.48 18.48 -12.93
C GLY A 13 -1.07 17.45 -11.96
N GLY A 14 -2.38 17.28 -12.03
CA GLY A 14 -3.16 16.21 -11.40
C GLY A 14 -3.99 15.42 -12.41
N PRO A 15 -4.98 14.62 -11.95
CA PRO A 15 -5.81 13.75 -12.79
C PRO A 15 -6.48 14.43 -13.98
N TYR A 16 -6.90 15.68 -13.79
CA TYR A 16 -7.65 16.47 -14.78
C TYR A 16 -6.90 17.72 -15.25
N GLY A 17 -5.56 17.72 -15.12
CA GLY A 17 -4.71 18.87 -15.40
C GLY A 17 -4.32 19.65 -14.15
N ILE A 18 -3.97 20.92 -14.30
CA ILE A 18 -3.54 21.76 -13.17
C ILE A 18 -4.76 22.14 -12.34
N ASP A 19 -4.67 21.89 -11.04
CA ASP A 19 -5.67 22.28 -10.06
C ASP A 19 -5.16 23.46 -9.22
N GLU A 20 -5.55 24.67 -9.64
CA GLU A 20 -5.13 25.92 -8.99
C GLU A 20 -5.68 26.06 -7.55
N ASN A 21 -6.74 25.32 -7.21
CA ASN A 21 -7.41 25.42 -5.90
C ASN A 21 -6.94 24.33 -4.92
N LEU A 22 -6.04 23.44 -5.31
CA LEU A 22 -5.57 22.35 -4.44
C LEU A 22 -4.89 22.87 -3.16
N PRO A 23 -4.02 23.91 -3.21
CA PRO A 23 -3.40 24.43 -2.00
C PRO A 23 -4.42 25.03 -1.03
N GLU A 24 -5.46 25.68 -1.55
CA GLU A 24 -6.55 26.27 -0.75
C GLU A 24 -7.36 25.18 -0.06
N ALA A 25 -7.68 24.09 -0.77
CA ALA A 25 -8.39 22.95 -0.21
C ALA A 25 -7.59 22.22 0.87
N ILE A 26 -6.28 22.05 0.67
CA ILE A 26 -5.39 21.50 1.71
C ILE A 26 -5.34 22.44 2.93
N ALA A 27 -5.28 23.76 2.72
CA ALA A 27 -5.30 24.73 3.80
C ALA A 27 -6.64 24.68 4.58
N GLU A 28 -7.77 24.57 3.87
CA GLU A 28 -9.09 24.40 4.45
C GLU A 28 -9.15 23.14 5.31
N LEU A 29 -8.72 21.99 4.77
CA LEU A 29 -8.67 20.72 5.49
C LEU A 29 -7.82 20.81 6.76
N LYS A 30 -6.66 21.49 6.71
CA LYS A 30 -5.79 21.68 7.88
C LYS A 30 -6.41 22.61 8.93
N SER A 31 -7.26 23.54 8.52
CA SER A 31 -7.95 24.46 9.43
C SER A 31 -9.16 23.82 10.11
N ALA A 32 -9.88 22.98 9.37
CA ALA A 32 -11.06 22.27 9.80
C ALA A 32 -11.15 20.95 9.04
N TYR A 33 -10.88 19.84 9.73
CA TYR A 33 -10.94 18.52 9.13
C TYR A 33 -12.37 18.22 8.63
N SER A 34 -12.48 17.72 7.41
CA SER A 34 -13.68 17.12 6.82
C SER A 34 -13.25 15.87 6.07
N LYS A 35 -13.94 14.75 6.35
CA LYS A 35 -13.71 13.48 5.67
C LYS A 35 -14.04 13.58 4.20
N GLU A 36 -15.13 14.27 3.85
CA GLU A 36 -15.53 14.49 2.47
C GLU A 36 -14.49 15.28 1.68
N LEU A 37 -13.92 16.34 2.28
CA LEU A 37 -12.86 17.12 1.65
C LEU A 37 -11.55 16.33 1.54
N LEU A 38 -11.21 15.53 2.54
CA LEU A 38 -10.07 14.61 2.48
C LEU A 38 -10.23 13.63 1.32
N ASP A 39 -11.39 12.98 1.21
CA ASP A 39 -11.67 12.01 0.16
C ASP A 39 -11.66 12.65 -1.22
N GLU A 40 -12.21 13.86 -1.38
CA GLU A 40 -12.10 14.64 -2.62
C GLU A 40 -10.63 14.92 -2.97
N ILE A 41 -9.84 15.40 -2.01
CA ILE A 41 -8.42 15.69 -2.24
C ILE A 41 -7.68 14.43 -2.67
N ILE A 42 -7.83 13.32 -1.94
CA ILE A 42 -7.10 12.09 -2.20
C ILE A 42 -7.56 11.46 -3.52
N TRP A 43 -8.85 11.15 -3.67
CA TRP A 43 -9.35 10.27 -4.72
C TRP A 43 -9.72 10.97 -6.03
N GLU A 44 -9.82 12.31 -6.04
CA GLU A 44 -10.22 13.05 -7.24
C GLU A 44 -9.18 14.07 -7.71
N ARG A 45 -8.31 14.55 -6.81
CA ARG A 45 -7.44 15.71 -7.10
C ARG A 45 -5.96 15.36 -7.15
N ILE A 46 -5.52 14.36 -6.39
CA ILE A 46 -4.10 13.94 -6.36
C ILE A 46 -3.88 12.48 -6.71
N TYR A 47 -4.92 11.67 -6.85
CA TYR A 47 -4.82 10.26 -7.26
C TYR A 47 -6.10 9.87 -7.97
N HIS A 48 -5.99 9.10 -9.06
CA HIS A 48 -7.14 8.59 -9.79
C HIS A 48 -6.69 7.38 -10.61
N GLN A 49 -7.50 6.31 -10.63
CA GLN A 49 -7.22 5.08 -11.40
C GLN A 49 -5.77 4.58 -11.26
N ASP A 50 -5.33 4.41 -10.02
CA ASP A 50 -4.01 3.85 -9.70
C ASP A 50 -2.82 4.62 -10.27
N THR A 51 -2.99 5.94 -10.44
CA THR A 51 -1.98 6.83 -11.00
C THR A 51 -1.62 7.93 -10.02
N LEU A 52 -0.31 8.10 -9.78
CA LEU A 52 0.27 9.26 -9.10
C LEU A 52 0.57 10.36 -10.12
N TYR A 53 0.52 11.60 -9.64
CA TYR A 53 0.72 12.81 -10.41
C TYR A 53 1.73 13.73 -9.72
N GLU A 54 2.12 14.80 -10.39
CA GLU A 54 3.07 15.78 -9.88
C GLU A 54 2.58 16.45 -8.59
N ASN A 55 1.28 16.75 -8.53
CA ASN A 55 0.67 17.35 -7.35
C ASN A 55 0.55 16.36 -6.16
N THR A 56 0.61 15.05 -6.40
CA THR A 56 0.59 14.01 -5.36
C THR A 56 1.79 14.12 -4.45
N PHE A 57 3.00 14.21 -5.02
CA PHE A 57 4.25 14.32 -4.26
C PHE A 57 4.29 15.62 -3.44
N ALA A 58 3.70 16.70 -3.94
CA ALA A 58 3.61 17.96 -3.21
C ALA A 58 2.56 17.94 -2.09
N ALA A 59 1.45 17.22 -2.26
CA ALA A 59 0.35 17.16 -1.30
C ALA A 59 0.61 16.23 -0.11
N ILE A 60 1.23 15.06 -0.33
CA ILE A 60 1.46 14.05 0.73
C ILE A 60 2.17 14.62 1.98
N PRO A 61 3.23 15.46 1.87
CA PRO A 61 3.84 16.09 3.04
C PRO A 61 2.87 16.87 3.94
N HIS A 62 1.89 17.58 3.33
CA HIS A 62 0.89 18.34 4.09
C HIS A 62 -0.13 17.42 4.77
N LEU A 63 -0.53 16.33 4.11
CA LEU A 63 -1.45 15.35 4.67
C LEU A 63 -0.80 14.56 5.82
N LEU A 64 0.50 14.23 5.71
CA LEU A 64 1.25 13.63 6.81
C LEU A 64 1.47 14.59 7.98
N GLU A 65 1.65 15.89 7.71
CA GLU A 65 1.70 16.91 8.77
C GLU A 65 0.36 17.02 9.50
N LEU A 66 -0.77 16.87 8.80
CA LEU A 66 -2.10 16.81 9.43
C LEU A 66 -2.22 15.58 10.35
N VAL A 67 -1.74 14.41 9.91
CA VAL A 67 -1.68 13.21 10.77
C VAL A 67 -0.79 13.48 11.98
N ALA A 68 0.43 13.98 11.79
CA ALA A 68 1.39 14.17 12.88
C ALA A 68 0.93 15.17 13.96
N ASN A 69 0.14 16.18 13.56
CA ASN A 69 -0.36 17.21 14.47
C ASN A 69 -1.82 17.01 14.91
N GLY A 70 -2.48 15.96 14.40
CA GLY A 70 -3.86 15.62 14.74
C GLY A 70 -4.01 15.25 16.22
N ALA A 71 -5.22 15.45 16.75
CA ALA A 71 -5.58 15.06 18.12
C ALA A 71 -6.58 13.89 18.16
N ASP A 72 -7.11 13.48 17.00
CA ASP A 72 -8.10 12.43 16.86
C ASP A 72 -7.46 11.20 16.20
N PRO A 73 -7.21 10.12 16.97
CA PRO A 73 -6.57 8.90 16.46
C PRO A 73 -7.32 8.23 15.31
N GLU A 74 -8.66 8.29 15.29
CA GLU A 74 -9.47 7.67 14.24
C GLU A 74 -9.21 8.37 12.91
N MET A 75 -9.32 9.70 12.88
CA MET A 75 -8.97 10.54 11.74
C MET A 75 -7.51 10.35 11.29
N GLN A 76 -6.58 10.32 12.24
CA GLN A 76 -5.15 10.10 11.95
C GLN A 76 -4.92 8.76 11.25
N ALA A 77 -5.57 7.70 11.72
CA ALA A 77 -5.42 6.36 11.17
C ALA A 77 -6.11 6.23 9.80
N ASP A 78 -7.28 6.85 9.58
CA ASP A 78 -7.97 6.91 8.29
C ASP A 78 -7.12 7.61 7.22
N ILE A 79 -6.55 8.78 7.54
CA ILE A 79 -5.64 9.49 6.62
C ILE A 79 -4.42 8.60 6.31
N LEU A 80 -3.83 7.98 7.33
CA LEU A 80 -2.64 7.14 7.16
C LEU A 80 -2.92 5.92 6.26
N CYS A 81 -4.05 5.25 6.46
CA CYS A 81 -4.51 4.15 5.60
C CYS A 81 -4.71 4.61 4.15
N SER A 82 -5.36 5.76 3.95
CA SER A 82 -5.58 6.32 2.60
C SER A 82 -4.26 6.69 1.91
N LEU A 83 -3.33 7.31 2.64
CA LEU A 83 -2.00 7.65 2.12
C LEU A 83 -1.16 6.40 1.79
N ALA A 84 -1.33 5.31 2.53
CA ALA A 84 -0.63 4.06 2.25
C ALA A 84 -0.96 3.51 0.85
N VAL A 85 -2.19 3.70 0.36
CA VAL A 85 -2.59 3.35 -1.00
C VAL A 85 -1.72 4.09 -2.02
N LEU A 86 -1.66 5.42 -1.93
CA LEU A 86 -0.89 6.26 -2.85
C LEU A 86 0.62 5.94 -2.78
N ILE A 87 1.16 5.78 -1.57
CA ILE A 87 2.59 5.52 -1.38
C ILE A 87 3.00 4.13 -1.90
N ALA A 88 2.09 3.15 -1.87
CA ALA A 88 2.35 1.81 -2.40
C ALA A 88 2.47 1.78 -3.93
N GLU A 89 1.82 2.74 -4.62
CA GLU A 89 1.90 2.92 -6.07
C GLU A 89 3.14 3.72 -6.53
N ASP A 90 3.90 4.33 -5.61
CA ASP A 90 5.13 5.03 -5.98
C ASP A 90 6.19 4.03 -6.47
N ALA A 91 6.35 3.97 -7.79
CA ALA A 91 7.34 3.16 -8.48
C ALA A 91 8.74 3.80 -8.53
N ASN A 92 8.89 5.05 -8.06
CA ASN A 92 10.18 5.73 -8.06
C ASN A 92 11.07 5.15 -6.94
N GLU A 93 12.36 4.98 -7.25
CA GLU A 93 13.34 4.62 -6.24
C GLU A 93 13.45 5.76 -5.21
N PRO A 94 13.37 5.49 -3.89
CA PRO A 94 13.31 6.52 -2.85
C PRO A 94 14.70 7.16 -2.59
N LEU A 95 15.29 7.73 -3.64
CA LEU A 95 16.59 8.38 -3.63
C LEU A 95 16.44 9.89 -3.68
N GLN A 96 17.19 10.58 -2.81
CA GLN A 96 17.25 12.04 -2.84
C GLN A 96 17.80 12.55 -4.17
N ASN A 97 17.33 13.71 -4.58
CA ASN A 97 17.71 14.39 -5.83
C ASN A 97 17.31 13.65 -7.12
N THR A 98 16.41 12.68 -7.00
CA THR A 98 15.71 12.06 -8.13
C THR A 98 14.67 13.02 -8.70
N ILE A 99 14.45 12.93 -10.00
CA ILE A 99 13.31 13.55 -10.70
C ILE A 99 12.34 12.41 -10.98
N PRO A 100 11.17 12.35 -10.31
CA PRO A 100 10.20 11.30 -10.53
C PRO A 100 9.70 11.25 -11.97
N ALA A 101 9.30 10.06 -12.43
CA ALA A 101 8.86 9.86 -13.81
C ALA A 101 7.64 10.72 -14.19
N GLU A 102 6.81 11.06 -13.21
CA GLU A 102 5.61 11.87 -13.33
C GLU A 102 5.91 13.31 -13.77
N TYR A 103 7.12 13.82 -13.49
CA TYR A 103 7.55 15.17 -13.90
C TYR A 103 8.24 15.21 -15.27
N ARG A 104 8.33 14.08 -15.99
CA ARG A 104 9.13 13.95 -17.23
C ARG A 104 8.82 15.04 -18.26
N ASP A 105 7.54 15.39 -18.39
CA ASP A 105 7.06 16.35 -19.39
C ASP A 105 6.87 17.76 -18.82
N ASN A 106 7.19 17.97 -17.54
CA ASN A 106 7.12 19.27 -16.89
C ASN A 106 8.31 20.14 -17.29
N THR A 107 8.04 21.16 -18.09
CA THR A 107 9.04 22.15 -18.52
C THR A 107 8.92 23.50 -17.82
N GLN A 108 7.89 23.64 -16.95
CA GLN A 108 7.60 24.89 -16.24
C GLN A 108 8.37 24.98 -14.92
N LEU A 109 8.67 23.84 -14.30
CA LEU A 109 9.50 23.75 -13.11
C LEU A 109 10.96 23.47 -13.48
N THR A 110 11.88 24.10 -12.75
CA THR A 110 13.30 23.76 -12.86
C THR A 110 13.59 22.38 -12.24
N PRO A 111 14.60 21.65 -12.72
CA PRO A 111 15.03 20.39 -12.12
C PRO A 111 15.28 20.49 -10.60
N GLU A 112 15.81 21.62 -10.14
CA GLU A 112 16.07 21.88 -8.73
C GLU A 112 14.77 21.98 -7.91
N GLN A 113 13.72 22.61 -8.46
CA GLN A 113 12.41 22.66 -7.80
C GLN A 113 11.77 21.28 -7.70
N VAL A 114 11.81 20.49 -8.76
CA VAL A 114 11.24 19.12 -8.76
C VAL A 114 11.95 18.24 -7.74
N ARG A 115 13.30 18.28 -7.70
CA ARG A 115 14.08 17.57 -6.67
C ARG A 115 13.73 18.03 -5.26
N GLY A 116 13.50 19.33 -5.07
CA GLY A 116 13.06 19.88 -3.78
C GLY A 116 11.73 19.27 -3.31
N ILE A 117 10.72 19.25 -4.20
CA ILE A 117 9.41 18.67 -3.91
C ILE A 117 9.53 17.18 -3.58
N TYR A 118 10.28 16.42 -4.38
CA TYR A 118 10.44 14.98 -4.14
C TYR A 118 11.25 14.69 -2.86
N ASN A 119 12.29 15.48 -2.57
CA ASN A 119 13.04 15.36 -1.32
C ASN A 119 12.15 15.64 -0.10
N ASP A 120 11.25 16.63 -0.20
CA ASP A 120 10.27 16.93 0.85
C ASP A 120 9.28 15.77 1.06
N TYR A 121 8.81 15.14 -0.03
CA TYR A 121 8.03 13.91 0.01
C TYR A 121 8.78 12.80 0.75
N LEU A 122 10.00 12.46 0.32
CA LEU A 122 10.82 11.42 0.96
C LEU A 122 11.09 11.71 2.43
N GLN A 123 11.32 12.97 2.79
CA GLN A 123 11.53 13.36 4.17
C GLN A 123 10.26 13.24 5.01
N ALA A 124 9.08 13.54 4.46
CA ALA A 124 7.81 13.33 5.14
C ALA A 124 7.56 11.84 5.44
N LEU A 125 7.89 10.94 4.49
CA LEU A 125 7.74 9.49 4.69
C LEU A 125 8.55 8.93 5.87
N GLN A 126 9.65 9.58 6.27
CA GLN A 126 10.47 9.15 7.42
C GLN A 126 9.69 9.17 8.74
N GLN A 127 8.56 9.86 8.80
CA GLN A 127 7.70 9.92 9.99
C GLN A 127 6.79 8.69 10.12
N LEU A 128 6.54 7.96 9.02
CA LEU A 128 5.56 6.86 8.98
C LEU A 128 5.78 5.79 10.06
N PRO A 129 7.02 5.29 10.34
CA PRO A 129 7.19 4.27 11.37
C PRO A 129 6.73 4.73 12.76
N ALA A 130 7.01 6.00 13.10
CA ALA A 130 6.60 6.58 14.38
C ALA A 130 5.08 6.77 14.46
N LEU A 131 4.46 7.23 13.37
CA LEU A 131 3.00 7.39 13.28
C LEU A 131 2.29 6.04 13.38
N CYS A 132 2.75 5.03 12.64
CA CYS A 132 2.21 3.67 12.71
C CYS A 132 2.32 3.10 14.13
N ALA A 133 3.48 3.28 14.79
CA ALA A 133 3.67 2.80 16.17
C ALA A 133 2.74 3.50 17.17
N ALA A 134 2.50 4.80 17.00
CA ALA A 134 1.61 5.57 17.86
C ALA A 134 0.13 5.20 17.68
N LEU A 135 -0.28 4.91 16.43
CA LEU A 135 -1.68 4.59 16.07
C LEU A 135 -1.99 3.09 16.10
N LEU A 136 -1.01 2.23 16.35
CA LEU A 136 -1.21 0.78 16.43
C LEU A 136 -2.32 0.36 17.41
N PRO A 137 -2.44 0.93 18.63
CA PRO A 137 -3.55 0.58 19.52
C PRO A 137 -4.92 0.94 18.93
N GLU A 138 -5.03 2.10 18.29
CA GLU A 138 -6.25 2.56 17.64
C GLU A 138 -6.68 1.59 16.53
N ALA A 139 -5.73 1.27 15.64
CA ALA A 139 -5.97 0.33 14.55
C ALA A 139 -6.36 -1.07 15.05
N ARG A 140 -5.70 -1.57 16.10
CA ARG A 140 -6.00 -2.89 16.67
C ARG A 140 -7.37 -2.94 17.35
N ASP A 141 -7.72 -1.91 18.11
CA ASP A 141 -8.86 -1.97 19.03
C ASP A 141 -10.17 -1.46 18.41
N HIS A 142 -10.10 -0.59 17.38
CA HIS A 142 -11.29 0.09 16.84
C HIS A 142 -11.54 -0.14 15.35
N MET A 143 -10.56 -0.59 14.56
CA MET A 143 -10.80 -0.93 13.14
C MET A 143 -11.35 -2.35 12.99
N GLU A 144 -12.21 -2.53 11.98
CA GLU A 144 -12.59 -3.85 11.49
C GLU A 144 -11.38 -4.56 10.84
N GLU A 145 -11.37 -5.88 10.82
CA GLU A 145 -10.20 -6.64 10.32
C GLU A 145 -9.87 -6.34 8.85
N SER A 146 -10.88 -6.05 8.02
CA SER A 146 -10.70 -5.60 6.64
C SER A 146 -9.96 -4.26 6.56
N ASP A 147 -10.26 -3.33 7.46
CA ASP A 147 -9.63 -2.01 7.49
C ASP A 147 -8.21 -2.08 8.07
N ARG A 148 -7.96 -3.05 8.96
CA ARG A 148 -6.61 -3.36 9.44
C ARG A 148 -5.69 -3.84 8.32
N ASN A 149 -6.18 -4.37 7.20
CA ASN A 149 -5.31 -4.65 6.04
C ASN A 149 -4.72 -3.36 5.45
N TYR A 150 -5.47 -2.25 5.42
CA TYR A 150 -4.93 -0.96 4.99
C TYR A 150 -3.92 -0.42 5.99
N PHE A 151 -4.17 -0.58 7.30
CA PHE A 151 -3.18 -0.19 8.32
C PHE A 151 -1.93 -1.08 8.27
N PHE A 152 -2.08 -2.37 7.99
CA PHE A 152 -0.98 -3.30 7.77
C PHE A 152 -0.15 -2.92 6.54
N ALA A 153 -0.81 -2.49 5.46
CA ALA A 153 -0.16 -1.90 4.30
C ALA A 153 0.57 -0.58 4.67
N ALA A 154 0.00 0.26 5.53
CA ALA A 154 0.65 1.46 6.06
C ALA A 154 1.96 1.13 6.81
N MET A 155 1.94 0.10 7.65
CA MET A 155 3.15 -0.41 8.33
C MET A 155 4.19 -0.93 7.32
N ALA A 156 3.76 -1.60 6.25
CA ALA A 156 4.67 -2.08 5.21
C ALA A 156 5.33 -0.92 4.44
N VAL A 157 4.55 0.08 3.98
CA VAL A 157 5.11 1.25 3.28
C VAL A 157 6.01 2.10 4.19
N ALA A 158 5.74 2.16 5.49
CA ALA A 158 6.60 2.83 6.47
C ALA A 158 8.03 2.26 6.50
N HIS A 159 8.18 1.01 6.09
CA HIS A 159 9.47 0.31 5.98
C HIS A 159 9.89 0.04 4.53
N GLY A 160 9.33 0.78 3.57
CA GLY A 160 9.69 0.71 2.16
C GLY A 160 9.20 -0.55 1.43
N GLN A 161 8.33 -1.36 2.05
CA GLN A 161 7.82 -2.62 1.50
C GLN A 161 6.59 -2.37 0.62
N ARG A 162 6.73 -1.54 -0.43
CA ARG A 162 5.62 -1.07 -1.28
C ARG A 162 4.91 -2.20 -2.04
N ALA A 163 5.66 -3.10 -2.67
CA ALA A 163 5.08 -4.23 -3.40
C ALA A 163 4.29 -5.16 -2.48
N PHE A 164 4.80 -5.42 -1.29
CA PHE A 164 4.08 -6.15 -0.26
C PHE A 164 2.80 -5.42 0.15
N ALA A 165 2.86 -4.11 0.39
CA ALA A 165 1.69 -3.30 0.76
C ALA A 165 0.57 -3.38 -0.30
N ARG A 166 0.93 -3.32 -1.59
CA ARG A 166 -0.02 -3.45 -2.71
C ARG A 166 -0.81 -4.75 -2.67
N VAL A 167 -0.22 -5.87 -2.23
CA VAL A 167 -0.96 -7.14 -2.08
C VAL A 167 -2.13 -6.96 -1.11
N PHE A 168 -1.91 -6.34 0.04
CA PHE A 168 -2.94 -6.18 1.07
C PHE A 168 -3.93 -5.05 0.77
N ILE A 169 -3.55 -4.06 -0.03
CA ILE A 169 -4.46 -3.06 -0.56
C ILE A 169 -5.38 -3.67 -1.64
N ARG A 170 -4.80 -4.39 -2.60
CA ARG A 170 -5.53 -4.97 -3.74
C ARG A 170 -6.44 -6.12 -3.31
N TYR A 171 -5.98 -6.93 -2.37
CA TYR A 171 -6.70 -8.10 -1.85
C TYR A 171 -7.13 -7.89 -0.40
N TYR A 172 -7.66 -6.70 -0.09
CA TYR A 172 -8.01 -6.27 1.28
C TYR A 172 -9.03 -7.16 2.00
N GLY A 173 -9.86 -7.90 1.26
CA GLY A 173 -10.79 -8.86 1.85
C GLY A 173 -10.15 -10.21 2.18
N GLY A 174 -8.99 -10.52 1.59
CA GLY A 174 -8.37 -11.86 1.67
C GLY A 174 -9.24 -12.98 1.10
N GLU A 175 -10.25 -12.63 0.29
CA GLU A 175 -11.22 -13.56 -0.31
C GLU A 175 -10.73 -14.14 -1.64
N GLU A 176 -9.78 -13.46 -2.28
CA GLU A 176 -9.22 -13.81 -3.57
C GLU A 176 -7.82 -13.19 -3.69
N TYR A 177 -6.89 -13.94 -4.29
CA TYR A 177 -5.65 -13.40 -4.81
C TYR A 177 -5.45 -13.90 -6.25
N MET A 178 -4.89 -13.05 -7.12
CA MET A 178 -4.38 -13.51 -8.41
C MET A 178 -2.90 -13.80 -8.27
N ALA A 179 -2.46 -14.88 -8.89
CA ALA A 179 -1.07 -15.33 -8.88
C ALA A 179 -0.61 -15.57 -10.32
N HIS A 180 0.58 -15.10 -10.65
CA HIS A 180 1.20 -15.28 -11.96
C HIS A 180 2.23 -16.43 -11.92
N CYS A 181 2.14 -17.35 -12.88
CA CYS A 181 3.13 -18.40 -13.07
C CYS A 181 4.21 -17.95 -14.05
N GLU A 182 5.40 -17.60 -13.56
CA GLU A 182 6.53 -17.18 -14.41
C GLU A 182 6.99 -18.25 -15.42
N SER A 183 6.70 -19.53 -15.17
CA SER A 183 7.12 -20.62 -16.06
C SER A 183 6.27 -20.74 -17.32
N CYS A 184 4.96 -20.54 -17.24
CA CYS A 184 4.04 -20.66 -18.38
C CYS A 184 3.34 -19.36 -18.75
N GLY A 185 3.51 -18.30 -17.96
CA GLY A 185 2.92 -16.98 -18.15
C GLY A 185 1.42 -16.93 -17.87
N THR A 186 0.86 -17.96 -17.22
CA THR A 186 -0.58 -18.05 -16.97
C THR A 186 -0.93 -17.46 -15.61
N ASP A 187 -1.96 -16.60 -15.59
CA ASP A 187 -2.57 -16.12 -14.36
C ASP A 187 -3.49 -17.19 -13.77
N THR A 188 -3.49 -17.28 -12.46
CA THR A 188 -4.15 -18.30 -11.65
C THR A 188 -4.72 -17.66 -10.40
N PHE A 189 -5.56 -18.40 -9.68
CA PHE A 189 -6.35 -17.82 -8.59
C PHE A 189 -6.08 -18.55 -7.28
N VAL A 190 -5.89 -17.81 -6.19
CA VAL A 190 -5.75 -18.36 -4.84
C VAL A 190 -6.96 -17.93 -4.02
N TRP A 191 -7.69 -18.89 -3.47
CA TRP A 191 -8.96 -18.65 -2.80
C TRP A 191 -9.05 -19.39 -1.47
N PRO A 192 -9.73 -18.81 -0.46
CA PRO A 192 -10.04 -19.51 0.78
C PRO A 192 -10.98 -20.71 0.57
N LYS A 193 -10.71 -21.79 1.30
CA LYS A 193 -11.57 -22.97 1.45
C LYS A 193 -11.59 -23.39 2.91
N GLY A 194 -12.42 -22.71 3.71
CA GLY A 194 -12.34 -22.78 5.17
C GLY A 194 -11.06 -22.11 5.65
N ASP A 195 -10.31 -22.77 6.52
CA ASP A 195 -9.07 -22.24 7.12
C ASP A 195 -7.82 -22.41 6.22
N GLN A 196 -8.00 -22.77 4.95
CA GLN A 196 -6.92 -23.05 4.01
C GLN A 196 -7.03 -22.16 2.78
N LEU A 197 -5.90 -21.86 2.14
CA LEU A 197 -5.91 -21.35 0.77
C LEU A 197 -5.68 -22.47 -0.23
N VAL A 198 -6.35 -22.38 -1.37
CA VAL A 198 -6.30 -23.37 -2.45
C VAL A 198 -6.07 -22.65 -3.78
N PHE A 199 -5.31 -23.29 -4.66
CA PHE A 199 -4.90 -22.75 -5.95
C PHE A 199 -5.84 -23.26 -7.06
N PHE A 200 -6.29 -22.39 -7.94
CA PHE A 200 -7.27 -22.68 -8.99
C PHE A 200 -6.73 -22.23 -10.35
N ARG A 201 -7.10 -22.97 -11.39
CA ARG A 201 -6.70 -22.68 -12.77
C ARG A 201 -7.49 -21.51 -13.33
N GLU A 202 -8.79 -21.53 -13.10
CA GLU A 202 -9.73 -20.52 -13.56
C GLU A 202 -10.40 -19.89 -12.33
N ASP A 203 -11.08 -18.76 -12.51
CA ASP A 203 -11.79 -18.10 -11.42
C ASP A 203 -12.90 -19.03 -10.85
N PRO A 204 -12.84 -19.41 -9.55
CA PRO A 204 -13.81 -20.30 -8.92
C PRO A 204 -15.24 -19.75 -8.90
N VAL A 205 -15.43 -18.43 -9.01
CA VAL A 205 -16.75 -17.81 -9.09
C VAL A 205 -17.51 -18.28 -10.32
N PHE A 206 -16.81 -18.36 -11.45
CA PHE A 206 -17.37 -18.76 -12.74
C PHE A 206 -17.21 -20.26 -13.03
N HIS A 207 -16.18 -20.90 -12.46
CA HIS A 207 -15.80 -22.29 -12.72
C HIS A 207 -15.88 -23.15 -11.44
N LYS A 208 -17.08 -23.28 -10.88
CA LYS A 208 -17.33 -23.91 -9.55
C LYS A 208 -17.04 -25.41 -9.48
N GLU A 209 -17.02 -26.10 -10.62
CA GLU A 209 -16.82 -27.55 -10.68
C GLU A 209 -15.34 -27.95 -10.76
N GLN A 210 -14.43 -26.99 -10.95
CA GLN A 210 -13.00 -27.28 -11.02
C GLN A 210 -12.47 -27.74 -9.66
N GLU A 211 -11.49 -28.65 -9.68
CA GLU A 211 -10.78 -29.03 -8.47
C GLU A 211 -9.60 -28.09 -8.23
N GLY A 212 -9.52 -27.56 -7.01
CA GLY A 212 -8.39 -26.74 -6.59
C GLY A 212 -7.18 -27.59 -6.21
N THR A 213 -5.99 -27.11 -6.55
CA THR A 213 -4.70 -27.67 -6.14
C THR A 213 -4.35 -27.21 -4.74
N LEU A 214 -4.04 -28.16 -3.85
CA LEU A 214 -3.70 -27.85 -2.46
C LEU A 214 -2.38 -27.08 -2.36
N ILE A 215 -2.39 -26.05 -1.52
CA ILE A 215 -1.18 -25.33 -1.13
C ILE A 215 -0.56 -26.04 0.07
N THR A 216 0.73 -26.34 -0.03
CA THR A 216 1.52 -26.83 1.12
C THR A 216 1.90 -25.61 1.97
N PRO A 217 1.39 -25.49 3.21
CA PRO A 217 1.68 -24.34 4.06
C PRO A 217 3.16 -24.29 4.43
N HIS A 218 3.65 -23.08 4.70
CA HIS A 218 4.96 -22.84 5.27
C HIS A 218 5.11 -23.65 6.58
N PRO A 219 6.24 -24.35 6.80
CA PRO A 219 6.40 -25.24 7.96
C PRO A 219 6.39 -24.49 9.30
N ASP A 220 6.93 -23.28 9.34
CA ASP A 220 7.07 -22.50 10.58
C ASP A 220 5.79 -21.75 10.93
N GLN A 221 4.96 -22.27 11.83
CA GLN A 221 3.66 -21.66 12.18
C GLN A 221 3.76 -20.32 12.96
N THR A 222 4.89 -20.10 13.62
CA THR A 222 5.17 -18.93 14.45
C THR A 222 6.61 -18.48 14.19
N PRO A 223 6.88 -17.81 13.05
CA PRO A 223 8.23 -17.40 12.70
C PRO A 223 8.76 -16.40 13.72
N ALA A 224 10.03 -16.55 14.09
CA ALA A 224 10.73 -15.56 14.91
C ALA A 224 11.24 -14.43 14.03
N TRP A 225 11.04 -13.18 14.48
CA TRP A 225 11.62 -11.99 13.89
C TRP A 225 12.54 -11.27 14.88
N ASP A 226 13.60 -10.62 14.38
CA ASP A 226 14.59 -9.93 15.22
C ASP A 226 14.12 -8.57 15.75
N GLY A 227 12.95 -8.11 15.31
CA GLY A 227 12.35 -6.84 15.72
C GLY A 227 12.91 -5.61 15.00
N VAL A 228 13.84 -5.78 14.05
CA VAL A 228 14.58 -4.67 13.44
C VAL A 228 14.71 -4.80 11.92
N THR A 229 15.07 -5.98 11.41
CA THR A 229 15.41 -6.16 10.00
C THR A 229 14.15 -6.39 9.17
N ILE A 230 13.86 -5.52 8.21
CA ILE A 230 12.70 -5.65 7.32
C ILE A 230 13.20 -5.72 5.88
N THR A 231 12.96 -6.86 5.23
CA THR A 231 13.36 -7.16 3.85
C THR A 231 12.34 -8.08 3.20
N ASP A 232 12.38 -8.19 1.87
CA ASP A 232 11.56 -9.18 1.14
C ASP A 232 11.86 -10.61 1.60
N ALA A 233 13.13 -10.92 1.89
CA ALA A 233 13.59 -12.26 2.25
C ALA A 233 13.05 -12.76 3.61
N ASN A 234 12.68 -11.84 4.51
CA ASN A 234 12.10 -12.18 5.81
C ASN A 234 10.67 -11.65 5.99
N SER A 235 9.98 -11.33 4.88
CA SER A 235 8.57 -10.89 4.84
C SER A 235 7.61 -11.80 5.56
N TYR A 236 7.85 -13.12 5.50
CA TYR A 236 7.10 -14.08 6.29
C TYR A 236 7.14 -13.79 7.80
N ALA A 237 8.31 -13.46 8.33
CA ALA A 237 8.54 -13.30 9.77
C ALA A 237 8.07 -11.94 10.30
N TRP A 238 8.51 -10.84 9.68
CA TRP A 238 8.09 -9.51 10.14
C TRP A 238 6.60 -9.26 9.86
N GLY A 239 6.07 -9.74 8.73
CA GLY A 239 4.66 -9.61 8.40
C GLY A 239 3.76 -10.36 9.39
N TYR A 240 4.15 -11.59 9.79
CA TYR A 240 3.45 -12.34 10.84
C TYR A 240 3.43 -11.58 12.18
N HIS A 241 4.54 -10.94 12.54
CA HIS A 241 4.66 -10.19 13.78
C HIS A 241 3.75 -8.95 13.79
N PHE A 242 3.74 -8.17 12.72
CA PHE A 242 2.85 -7.02 12.57
C PHE A 242 1.37 -7.42 12.49
N GLY A 243 1.01 -8.43 11.69
CA GLY A 243 -0.36 -8.96 11.66
C GLY A 243 -0.82 -9.50 13.02
N SER A 244 0.10 -10.04 13.82
CA SER A 244 -0.18 -10.44 15.21
C SER A 244 -0.39 -9.27 16.15
N GLN A 245 0.32 -8.16 15.97
CA GLN A 245 0.10 -6.94 16.75
C GLN A 245 -1.27 -6.31 16.47
N LEU A 246 -1.77 -6.46 15.25
CA LEU A 246 -3.10 -5.99 14.81
C LEU A 246 -4.25 -6.98 15.09
N ASP A 247 -3.99 -8.12 15.76
CA ASP A 247 -4.98 -9.20 15.99
C ASP A 247 -5.73 -9.63 14.72
N MET A 248 -5.01 -9.77 13.59
CA MET A 248 -5.60 -10.16 12.30
C MET A 248 -5.75 -11.67 12.21
N ARG A 249 -6.85 -12.21 12.72
CA ARG A 249 -7.05 -13.66 12.91
C ARG A 249 -7.19 -14.40 11.59
N THR A 250 -7.99 -13.88 10.68
CA THR A 250 -8.21 -14.46 9.35
C THR A 250 -6.91 -14.48 8.58
N LEU A 251 -6.19 -13.35 8.57
CA LEU A 251 -4.89 -13.26 7.92
C LEU A 251 -3.90 -14.27 8.52
N LYS A 252 -3.83 -14.39 9.85
CA LYS A 252 -2.92 -15.33 10.52
C LYS A 252 -3.22 -16.79 10.19
N THR A 253 -4.49 -17.15 10.03
CA THR A 253 -4.89 -18.49 9.59
C THR A 253 -4.40 -18.78 8.17
N HIS A 254 -4.51 -17.80 7.26
CA HIS A 254 -4.05 -17.94 5.87
C HIS A 254 -2.55 -17.71 5.68
N TRP A 255 -1.87 -17.10 6.64
CA TRP A 255 -0.48 -16.67 6.53
C TRP A 255 0.50 -17.77 6.10
N PRO A 256 0.47 -18.99 6.69
CA PRO A 256 1.35 -20.07 6.24
C PRO A 256 1.07 -20.50 4.80
N TYR A 257 -0.16 -20.35 4.31
CA TYR A 257 -0.53 -20.69 2.94
C TYR A 257 -0.10 -19.62 1.94
N LEU A 258 -0.23 -18.33 2.30
CA LEU A 258 0.27 -17.22 1.47
C LEU A 258 1.78 -17.37 1.20
N PHE A 259 2.55 -17.79 2.21
CA PHE A 259 3.99 -18.05 2.08
C PHE A 259 4.31 -19.54 1.88
N GLY A 260 3.32 -20.32 1.44
CA GLY A 260 3.45 -21.74 1.15
C GLY A 260 3.99 -22.00 -0.26
N THR A 261 3.95 -23.27 -0.64
CA THR A 261 4.28 -23.70 -2.01
C THR A 261 3.14 -24.49 -2.62
N ALA A 262 2.98 -24.36 -3.93
CA ALA A 262 1.96 -25.05 -4.71
C ALA A 262 2.55 -25.56 -6.02
N ARG A 263 1.76 -26.31 -6.79
CA ARG A 263 2.05 -26.58 -8.20
C ARG A 263 1.12 -25.74 -9.06
N CYS A 264 1.66 -25.14 -10.12
CA CYS A 264 0.86 -24.45 -11.11
C CYS A 264 -0.20 -25.43 -11.67
N PRO A 265 -1.50 -25.10 -11.64
CA PRO A 265 -2.54 -25.98 -12.12
C PRO A 265 -2.57 -26.13 -13.65
N ASP A 266 -1.83 -25.29 -14.39
CA ASP A 266 -1.70 -25.38 -15.84
C ASP A 266 -0.46 -26.20 -16.27
N CYS A 267 0.75 -25.81 -15.84
CA CYS A 267 1.99 -26.46 -16.26
C CYS A 267 2.60 -27.45 -15.25
N GLY A 268 2.12 -27.48 -14.00
CA GLY A 268 2.59 -28.38 -12.94
C GLY A 268 3.89 -27.96 -12.24
N GLU A 269 4.52 -26.85 -12.66
CA GLU A 269 5.76 -26.31 -12.07
C GLU A 269 5.56 -25.90 -10.60
N GLN A 270 6.59 -26.01 -9.78
CA GLN A 270 6.51 -25.61 -8.38
C GLN A 270 6.53 -24.08 -8.25
N LEU A 271 5.62 -23.52 -7.47
CA LEU A 271 5.47 -22.09 -7.22
C LEU A 271 5.60 -21.77 -5.73
N ASP A 272 6.19 -20.62 -5.44
CA ASP A 272 6.08 -19.91 -4.15
C ASP A 272 4.86 -18.99 -4.26
N VAL A 273 3.87 -19.19 -3.38
CA VAL A 273 2.55 -18.58 -3.54
C VAL A 273 2.63 -17.05 -3.47
N PHE A 274 3.32 -16.51 -2.47
CA PHE A 274 3.42 -15.06 -2.28
C PHE A 274 4.21 -14.41 -3.42
N LYS A 275 5.31 -15.04 -3.86
CA LYS A 275 6.07 -14.53 -5.03
C LYS A 275 5.24 -14.54 -6.30
N SER A 276 4.43 -15.58 -6.53
CA SER A 276 3.52 -15.61 -7.67
C SER A 276 2.44 -14.54 -7.58
N ILE A 277 1.92 -14.23 -6.40
CA ILE A 277 0.99 -13.10 -6.21
C ILE A 277 1.69 -11.77 -6.51
N LEU A 278 2.91 -11.57 -5.98
CA LEU A 278 3.72 -10.38 -6.26
C LEU A 278 4.05 -10.20 -7.74
N ALA A 279 4.21 -11.28 -8.51
CA ALA A 279 4.45 -11.21 -9.95
C ALA A 279 3.20 -10.83 -10.76
N GLY A 280 2.00 -10.94 -10.18
CA GLY A 280 0.72 -10.58 -10.80
C GLY A 280 0.26 -9.14 -10.51
N ILE A 281 1.04 -8.37 -9.75
CA ILE A 281 0.76 -6.97 -9.40
C ILE A 281 1.79 -6.03 -10.03
#